data_AF-A0A975S7K9-F1
#
_entry.id   AF-A0A975S7K9-F1
#
_cell.length_a   1.000
_cell.length_b   1.000
_cell.length_c   1.000
_cell.angle_alpha   90.00
_cell.angle_beta   90.00
_cell.angle_gamma   90.00
#
_symmetry.space_group_name_H-M   'P 1'
#
loop_
_entity.id
_entity.type
_entity.pdbx_description
1 polymer ?
#
loop_
_entity_poly.entity_id
_entity_poly.type
_entity_poly.pdbx_seq_one_letter_code
_entity_poly.pdbx_strand_id
1 'polypeptide(L)'
;MAVRPSPKKDTSSDYRKKAMHAEITAETQRLKNFLAPTVEQQQLFLEDIEIKMAGVTRTVHVIVDLPEGEAGGVSLDRISDVAHAVSEAMDADPNDDGRPYHLEVSSPGVSRPLTEPRHWRRNVGRMVSVNIVDGDDVMGRLVSVEDTGITLIPELPVKKGMKPKQGAQTTLPFGNIRKGRVEVEFAHIDDVPLDGNADSDEETTAEEA
;
A
#
# COMPACT_ATOMS: atom_id res chain seq x y z
N MET A 1 -56.97 19.07 -9.18
CA MET A 1 -55.66 18.53 -8.78
C MET A 1 -54.79 18.42 -10.03
N ALA A 2 -53.83 19.33 -10.24
CA ALA A 2 -52.87 19.21 -11.33
C ALA A 2 -51.71 18.32 -10.87
N VAL A 3 -51.59 17.13 -11.46
CA VAL A 3 -50.46 16.22 -11.25
C VAL A 3 -49.27 16.79 -12.02
N ARG A 4 -48.22 17.19 -11.31
CA ARG A 4 -46.95 17.60 -11.92
C ARG A 4 -46.27 16.34 -12.50
N PRO A 5 -45.87 16.31 -13.77
CA PRO A 5 -45.17 15.16 -14.33
C PRO A 5 -43.77 15.06 -13.69
N SER A 6 -43.40 13.85 -13.26
CA SER A 6 -42.07 13.55 -12.73
C SER A 6 -40.99 13.70 -13.82
N PRO A 7 -39.79 14.20 -13.50
CA PRO A 7 -38.74 14.37 -14.49
C PRO A 7 -38.25 13.00 -15.00
N LYS A 8 -38.12 12.87 -16.33
CA LYS A 8 -37.53 11.68 -16.97
C LYS A 8 -36.05 11.58 -16.59
N LYS A 9 -35.58 10.39 -16.18
CA LYS A 9 -34.14 10.12 -15.94
C LYS A 9 -33.36 10.36 -17.23
N ASP A 10 -32.32 11.19 -17.16
CA ASP A 10 -31.46 11.52 -18.29
C ASP A 10 -30.42 10.42 -18.53
N THR A 11 -30.77 9.47 -19.39
CA THR A 11 -29.95 8.29 -19.71
C THR A 11 -28.65 8.63 -20.44
N SER A 12 -28.54 9.80 -21.08
CA SER A 12 -27.34 10.17 -21.86
C SER A 12 -26.12 10.45 -20.98
N SER A 13 -26.34 10.88 -19.74
CA SER A 13 -25.27 11.14 -18.75
C SER A 13 -24.62 9.84 -18.29
N ASP A 14 -25.43 8.80 -18.08
CA ASP A 14 -24.96 7.49 -17.60
C ASP A 14 -24.10 6.77 -18.65
N TYR A 15 -24.45 6.87 -19.93
CA TYR A 15 -23.62 6.30 -21.01
C TYR A 15 -22.24 6.97 -21.12
N ARG A 16 -22.17 8.31 -21.02
CA ARG A 16 -20.89 9.03 -21.06
C ARG A 16 -19.99 8.65 -19.88
N LYS A 17 -20.55 8.55 -18.67
CA LYS A 17 -19.81 8.11 -17.48
C LYS A 17 -19.29 6.68 -17.62
N LYS A 18 -20.11 5.78 -18.17
CA LYS A 18 -19.73 4.38 -18.39
C LYS A 18 -18.63 4.24 -19.44
N ALA A 19 -18.74 4.97 -20.56
CA ALA A 19 -17.71 4.99 -21.60
C ALA A 19 -16.39 5.54 -21.07
N MET A 20 -16.44 6.66 -20.33
CA MET A 20 -15.27 7.25 -19.68
C MET A 20 -14.60 6.29 -18.68
N HIS A 21 -15.37 5.57 -17.86
CA HIS A 21 -14.81 4.56 -16.95
C HIS A 21 -14.14 3.41 -17.72
N ALA A 22 -14.74 2.96 -18.81
CA ALA A 22 -14.16 1.90 -19.64
C ALA A 22 -12.85 2.35 -20.28
N GLU A 23 -12.79 3.58 -20.80
CA GLU A 23 -11.58 4.21 -21.32
C GLU A 23 -10.48 4.29 -20.25
N ILE A 24 -10.81 4.80 -19.06
CA ILE A 24 -9.87 4.88 -17.93
C ILE A 24 -9.36 3.49 -17.55
N THR A 25 -10.24 2.49 -17.49
CA THR A 25 -9.86 1.12 -17.11
C THR A 25 -8.90 0.52 -18.14
N ALA A 26 -9.16 0.73 -19.43
CA ALA A 26 -8.29 0.26 -20.50
C ALA A 26 -6.92 0.94 -20.44
N GLU A 27 -6.90 2.25 -20.21
CA GLU A 27 -5.67 3.04 -20.10
C GLU A 27 -4.85 2.67 -18.86
N THR A 28 -5.50 2.48 -17.71
CA THR A 28 -4.85 1.95 -16.50
C THR A 28 -4.18 0.61 -16.78
N GLN A 29 -4.86 -0.32 -17.46
CA GLN A 29 -4.27 -1.63 -17.76
C GLN A 29 -3.10 -1.53 -18.74
N ARG A 30 -3.19 -0.63 -19.73
CA ARG A 30 -2.11 -0.34 -20.67
C ARG A 30 -0.88 0.19 -19.94
N LEU A 31 -1.05 1.23 -19.13
CA LEU A 31 0.02 1.84 -18.34
C LEU A 31 0.62 0.85 -17.35
N LYS A 32 -0.18 -0.03 -16.75
CA LYS A 32 0.34 -1.09 -15.87
C LYS A 32 1.33 -2.00 -16.60
N ASN A 33 0.94 -2.49 -17.77
CA ASN A 33 1.80 -3.37 -18.56
C ASN A 33 3.04 -2.63 -19.08
N PHE A 34 2.90 -1.35 -19.43
CA PHE A 34 3.99 -0.53 -19.97
C PHE A 34 5.02 -0.11 -18.91
N LEU A 35 4.57 0.28 -17.72
CA LEU A 35 5.44 0.80 -16.66
C LEU A 35 5.99 -0.30 -15.74
N ALA A 36 5.38 -1.50 -15.70
CA ALA A 36 5.87 -2.60 -14.87
C ALA A 36 7.37 -2.90 -15.07
N PRO A 37 7.91 -3.01 -16.31
CA PRO A 37 9.34 -3.26 -16.51
C PRO A 37 10.23 -2.14 -15.97
N THR A 38 9.80 -0.88 -16.08
CA THR A 38 10.55 0.29 -15.56
C THR A 38 10.61 0.26 -14.04
N VAL A 39 9.51 -0.09 -13.39
CA VAL A 39 9.44 -0.21 -11.92
C VAL A 39 10.27 -1.40 -11.42
N GLU A 40 10.23 -2.54 -12.14
CA GLU A 40 11.01 -3.74 -11.82
C GLU A 40 12.52 -3.50 -11.93
N GLN A 41 12.98 -2.67 -12.88
CA GLN A 41 14.40 -2.28 -12.99
C GLN A 41 14.89 -1.52 -11.75
N GLN A 42 14.00 -0.82 -11.05
CA GLN A 42 14.28 -0.15 -9.78
C GLN A 42 14.14 -1.10 -8.57
N GLN A 43 14.03 -2.41 -8.82
CA GLN A 43 13.81 -3.45 -7.81
C GLN A 43 12.57 -3.19 -6.96
N LEU A 44 11.56 -2.56 -7.55
CA LEU A 44 10.25 -2.33 -6.94
C LEU A 44 9.20 -3.15 -7.69
N PHE A 45 8.02 -3.22 -7.11
CA PHE A 45 6.86 -3.84 -7.72
C PHE A 45 5.80 -2.79 -8.02
N LEU A 46 5.23 -2.85 -9.22
CA LEU A 46 4.11 -2.01 -9.59
C LEU A 46 2.82 -2.59 -8.98
N GLU A 47 2.35 -1.96 -7.91
CA GLU A 47 1.20 -2.42 -7.15
C GLU A 47 -0.12 -2.02 -7.84
N ASP A 48 -0.25 -0.75 -8.22
CA ASP A 48 -1.45 -0.26 -8.88
C ASP A 48 -1.18 1.02 -9.68
N ILE A 49 -2.11 1.38 -10.56
CA ILE A 49 -2.16 2.69 -11.22
C ILE A 49 -3.59 3.20 -11.15
N GLU A 50 -3.79 4.35 -10.52
CA GLU A 50 -5.07 5.05 -10.47
C GLU A 50 -5.04 6.28 -11.38
N ILE A 51 -6.00 6.38 -12.30
CA ILE A 51 -6.17 7.58 -13.12
C ILE A 51 -7.38 8.36 -12.61
N LYS A 52 -7.15 9.57 -12.11
CA LYS A 52 -8.18 10.47 -11.60
C LYS A 52 -8.38 11.63 -12.58
N MET A 53 -9.62 11.85 -13.01
CA MET A 53 -9.95 12.92 -13.95
C MET A 53 -10.47 14.14 -13.19
N ALA A 54 -9.84 15.30 -13.40
CA ALA A 54 -10.23 16.58 -12.81
C ALA A 54 -10.50 17.60 -13.94
N GLY A 55 -11.67 17.49 -14.57
CA GLY A 55 -12.00 18.32 -15.73
C GLY A 55 -11.16 17.91 -16.94
N VAL A 56 -10.24 18.78 -17.36
CA VAL A 56 -9.36 18.55 -18.53
C VAL A 56 -8.03 17.91 -18.12
N THR A 57 -7.59 18.10 -16.87
CA THR A 57 -6.35 17.50 -16.37
C THR A 57 -6.63 16.12 -15.77
N ARG A 58 -5.63 15.25 -15.83
CA ARG A 58 -5.66 13.95 -15.15
C ARG A 58 -4.51 13.84 -14.16
N THR A 59 -4.71 13.09 -13.09
CA THR A 59 -3.64 12.62 -12.21
C THR A 59 -3.44 11.14 -12.48
N VAL A 60 -2.21 10.75 -12.79
CA VAL A 60 -1.78 9.36 -12.88
C VAL A 60 -1.02 9.05 -11.60
N HIS A 61 -1.66 8.30 -10.72
CA HIS A 61 -1.10 7.91 -9.43
C HIS A 61 -0.56 6.49 -9.53
N VAL A 62 0.76 6.36 -9.54
CA VAL A 62 1.49 5.09 -9.62
C VAL A 62 1.83 4.64 -8.20
N ILE A 63 1.33 3.46 -7.83
CA ILE A 63 1.55 2.88 -6.50
C ILE A 63 2.61 1.80 -6.65
N VAL A 64 3.72 1.94 -5.92
CA VAL A 64 4.86 1.02 -5.99
C VAL A 64 5.15 0.43 -4.62
N ASP A 65 5.47 -0.85 -4.55
CA ASP A 65 5.83 -1.52 -3.29
C ASP A 65 7.17 -2.23 -3.39
N LEU A 66 7.72 -2.68 -2.27
CA LEU A 66 8.85 -3.59 -2.28
C LEU A 66 8.45 -4.96 -2.85
N PRO A 67 9.37 -5.69 -3.47
CA PRO A 67 9.14 -7.06 -3.93
C PRO A 67 8.84 -8.01 -2.76
N GLU A 68 8.29 -9.19 -3.06
CA GLU A 68 8.09 -10.22 -2.06
C GLU A 68 9.45 -10.64 -1.44
N GLY A 69 9.48 -10.80 -0.12
CA GLY A 69 10.69 -11.18 0.62
C GLY A 69 11.44 -10.01 1.26
N GLU A 70 11.21 -8.78 0.79
CA GLU A 70 11.67 -7.59 1.50
C GLU A 70 10.63 -7.16 2.54
N ALA A 71 11.07 -6.74 3.72
CA ALA A 71 10.23 -6.21 4.78
C ALA A 71 10.40 -4.69 4.91
N GLY A 72 9.39 -4.01 5.43
CA GLY A 72 9.41 -2.55 5.60
C GLY A 72 8.66 -1.79 4.52
N GLY A 73 8.83 -0.47 4.50
CA GLY A 73 8.26 0.43 3.50
C GLY A 73 9.30 0.86 2.46
N VAL A 74 8.82 1.37 1.33
CA VAL A 74 9.67 2.01 0.33
C VAL A 74 10.19 3.34 0.89
N SER A 75 11.51 3.58 0.82
CA SER A 75 12.10 4.85 1.24
C SER A 75 11.75 6.00 0.29
N LEU A 76 11.83 7.24 0.78
CA LEU A 76 11.55 8.42 -0.06
C LEU A 76 12.53 8.56 -1.23
N ASP A 77 13.80 8.22 -1.02
CA ASP A 77 14.81 8.24 -2.09
C ASP A 77 14.43 7.27 -3.22
N ARG A 78 14.04 6.03 -2.87
CA ARG A 78 13.55 5.05 -3.85
C ARG A 78 12.28 5.51 -4.56
N ILE A 79 11.38 6.20 -3.87
CA ILE A 79 10.19 6.81 -4.48
C ILE A 79 10.61 7.91 -5.46
N SER A 80 11.60 8.73 -5.12
CA SER A 80 12.11 9.78 -6.01
C SER A 80 12.75 9.19 -7.26
N ASP A 81 13.60 8.18 -7.11
CA ASP A 81 14.29 7.53 -8.23
C ASP A 81 13.31 6.89 -9.21
N VAL A 82 12.33 6.14 -8.70
CA VAL A 82 11.31 5.52 -9.56
C VAL A 82 10.35 6.56 -10.16
N ALA A 83 10.08 7.68 -9.49
CA ALA A 83 9.29 8.76 -10.06
C ALA A 83 9.97 9.40 -11.28
N HIS A 84 11.29 9.62 -11.21
CA HIS A 84 12.05 10.09 -12.38
C HIS A 84 12.03 9.07 -13.52
N ALA A 85 12.30 7.80 -13.23
CA ALA A 85 12.28 6.75 -14.25
C ALA A 85 10.90 6.56 -14.91
N VAL A 86 9.82 6.63 -14.12
CA VAL A 86 8.45 6.56 -14.63
C VAL A 86 8.10 7.79 -15.47
N SER A 87 8.52 8.99 -15.05
CA SER A 87 8.30 10.22 -15.84
C SER A 87 8.98 10.11 -17.21
N GLU A 88 10.24 9.69 -17.26
CA GLU A 88 10.97 9.49 -18.51
C GLU A 88 10.31 8.42 -19.40
N ALA A 89 9.85 7.32 -18.80
CA ALA A 89 9.14 6.27 -19.53
C ALA A 89 7.80 6.76 -20.11
N MET A 90 7.05 7.55 -19.35
CA MET A 90 5.79 8.16 -19.82
C MET A 90 6.03 9.17 -20.94
N ASP A 91 7.07 10.00 -20.85
CA ASP A 91 7.43 10.95 -21.90
C ASP A 91 7.91 10.27 -23.19
N ALA A 92 8.46 9.05 -23.08
CA ALA A 92 8.90 8.23 -24.20
C ALA A 92 7.81 7.28 -24.75
N ASP A 93 6.60 7.29 -24.18
CA ASP A 93 5.52 6.39 -24.57
C ASP A 93 5.01 6.69 -25.99
N PRO A 94 5.19 5.78 -26.97
CA PRO A 94 4.74 6.00 -28.34
C PRO A 94 3.21 6.02 -28.48
N ASN A 95 2.48 5.58 -27.46
CA ASN A 95 1.02 5.56 -27.43
C ASN A 95 0.44 6.66 -26.52
N ASP A 96 1.25 7.64 -26.10
CA ASP A 96 0.74 8.78 -25.35
C ASP A 96 -0.35 9.51 -26.15
N ASP A 97 -1.42 9.87 -25.44
CA ASP A 97 -2.57 10.59 -25.99
C ASP A 97 -2.37 12.11 -25.97
N GLY A 98 -1.22 12.59 -25.49
CA GLY A 98 -0.83 13.99 -25.42
C GLY A 98 -1.64 14.80 -24.41
N ARG A 99 -2.45 14.15 -23.56
CA ARG A 99 -3.25 14.85 -22.55
C ARG A 99 -2.37 15.25 -21.35
N PRO A 100 -2.40 16.53 -20.91
CA PRO A 100 -1.65 16.96 -19.74
C PRO A 100 -2.01 16.13 -18.50
N TYR A 101 -0.99 15.71 -17.76
CA TYR A 101 -1.15 14.92 -16.54
C TYR A 101 -0.27 15.42 -15.39
N HIS A 102 -0.69 15.08 -14.18
CA HIS A 102 0.14 15.13 -12.98
C HIS A 102 0.54 13.71 -12.61
N LEU A 103 1.85 13.45 -12.50
CA LEU A 103 2.37 12.18 -12.01
C LEU A 103 2.48 12.23 -10.49
N GLU A 104 1.86 11.27 -9.82
CA GLU A 104 2.04 11.02 -8.39
C GLU A 104 2.62 9.61 -8.22
N VAL A 105 3.62 9.46 -7.36
CA VAL A 105 4.21 8.16 -7.03
C VAL A 105 4.23 7.98 -5.53
N SER A 106 3.72 6.85 -5.04
CA SER A 106 3.72 6.56 -3.61
C SER A 106 3.82 5.07 -3.32
N SER A 107 4.12 4.73 -2.06
CA SER A 107 3.94 3.37 -1.56
C SER A 107 2.47 3.07 -1.23
N PRO A 108 2.09 1.78 -1.05
CA PRO A 108 0.75 1.42 -0.62
C PRO A 108 0.53 1.93 0.80
N GLY A 109 -0.55 2.69 1.02
CA GLY A 109 -0.92 3.15 2.36
C GLY A 109 -1.21 1.98 3.32
N VAL A 110 -0.95 2.19 4.61
CA VAL A 110 -1.08 1.15 5.66
C VAL A 110 -2.51 0.64 5.90
N SER A 111 -3.53 1.40 5.48
CA SER A 111 -4.94 1.07 5.69
C SER A 111 -5.57 0.26 4.54
N ARG A 112 -4.78 -0.09 3.53
CA ARG A 112 -5.25 -0.85 2.36
C ARG A 112 -5.70 -2.25 2.80
N PRO A 113 -6.83 -2.76 2.28
CA PRO A 113 -7.21 -4.14 2.54
C PRO A 113 -6.20 -5.12 1.94
N LEU A 114 -5.91 -6.19 2.69
CA LEU A 114 -5.14 -7.34 2.23
C LEU A 114 -6.05 -8.26 1.41
N THR A 115 -5.97 -8.17 0.09
CA THR A 115 -6.84 -8.88 -0.85
C THR A 115 -6.11 -10.01 -1.57
N GLU A 116 -4.86 -9.81 -1.94
CA GLU A 116 -4.07 -10.79 -2.69
C GLU A 116 -3.07 -11.50 -1.77
N PRO A 117 -2.68 -12.78 -2.04
CA PRO A 117 -1.69 -13.51 -1.25
C PRO A 117 -0.38 -12.74 -1.05
N ARG A 118 0.05 -12.00 -2.08
CA ARG A 118 1.21 -11.10 -2.03
C ARG A 118 1.11 -10.07 -0.91
N HIS A 119 -0.06 -9.44 -0.74
CA HIS A 119 -0.26 -8.43 0.29
C HIS A 119 -0.03 -9.05 1.68
N TRP A 120 -0.47 -10.29 1.90
CA TRP A 120 -0.21 -11.00 3.15
C TRP A 120 1.28 -11.29 3.32
N ARG A 121 1.96 -11.80 2.28
CA ARG A 121 3.41 -12.11 2.34
C ARG A 121 4.25 -10.89 2.70
N ARG A 122 3.95 -9.72 2.12
CA ARG A 122 4.61 -8.43 2.41
C ARG A 122 4.45 -7.95 3.86
N ASN A 123 3.41 -8.42 4.54
CA ASN A 123 3.08 -8.00 5.90
C ASN A 123 3.38 -9.08 6.96
N VAL A 124 4.14 -10.13 6.60
CA VAL A 124 4.65 -11.08 7.59
C VAL A 124 5.45 -10.33 8.66
N GLY A 125 5.21 -10.70 9.91
CA GLY A 125 5.76 -10.04 11.09
C GLY A 125 4.95 -8.85 11.59
N ARG A 126 3.97 -8.33 10.84
CA ARG A 126 3.12 -7.20 11.28
C ARG A 126 1.84 -7.66 11.98
N MET A 127 1.26 -6.76 12.76
CA MET A 127 -0.08 -6.95 13.32
C MET A 127 -1.12 -6.81 12.23
N VAL A 128 -2.06 -7.76 12.16
CA VAL A 128 -3.15 -7.74 11.19
C VAL A 128 -4.49 -7.98 11.88
N SER A 129 -5.51 -7.30 11.41
CA SER A 129 -6.91 -7.56 11.73
C SER A 129 -7.54 -8.33 10.59
N VAL A 130 -8.12 -9.49 10.89
CA VAL A 130 -8.68 -10.44 9.92
C VAL A 130 -10.16 -10.64 10.24
N ASN A 131 -11.01 -10.25 9.30
CA ASN A 131 -12.44 -10.53 9.34
C ASN A 131 -12.68 -11.92 8.77
N ILE A 132 -13.25 -12.80 9.59
CA ILE A 132 -13.55 -14.19 9.22
C ILE A 132 -14.98 -14.26 8.66
N VAL A 133 -15.22 -15.14 7.68
CA VAL A 133 -16.54 -15.29 7.04
C VAL A 133 -17.60 -15.74 8.05
N ASP A 134 -17.31 -16.81 8.80
CA ASP A 134 -18.22 -17.43 9.77
C ASP A 134 -17.53 -17.57 11.14
N GLY A 135 -17.24 -16.44 11.80
CA GLY A 135 -16.59 -16.44 13.11
C GLY A 135 -16.33 -15.04 13.65
N ASP A 136 -15.65 -14.98 14.79
CA ASP A 136 -15.19 -13.72 15.37
C ASP A 136 -13.97 -13.19 14.62
N ASP A 137 -13.89 -11.88 14.48
CA ASP A 137 -12.71 -11.21 13.94
C ASP A 137 -11.48 -11.53 14.79
N VAL A 138 -10.36 -11.82 14.13
CA VAL A 138 -9.11 -12.15 14.79
C VAL A 138 -8.09 -11.07 14.51
N MET A 139 -7.53 -10.53 15.59
CA MET A 139 -6.37 -9.65 15.52
C MET A 139 -5.15 -10.41 16.02
N GLY A 140 -4.04 -10.34 15.29
CA GLY A 140 -2.83 -11.06 15.66
C GLY A 140 -1.64 -10.75 14.77
N ARG A 141 -0.45 -11.16 15.23
CA ARG A 141 0.77 -11.01 14.45
C ARG A 141 0.82 -12.09 13.37
N LEU A 142 0.98 -11.67 12.12
CA LEU A 142 1.13 -12.58 10.99
C LEU A 142 2.52 -13.26 11.05
N VAL A 143 2.56 -14.59 11.08
CA VAL A 143 3.79 -15.38 11.24
C VAL A 143 4.26 -15.92 9.89
N SER A 144 3.35 -16.48 9.10
CA SER A 144 3.67 -17.04 7.79
C SER A 144 2.47 -17.00 6.86
N VAL A 145 2.74 -17.09 5.56
CA VAL A 145 1.74 -17.17 4.51
C VAL A 145 2.13 -18.32 3.59
N GLU A 146 1.21 -19.24 3.42
CA GLU A 146 1.31 -20.40 2.54
C GLU A 146 0.30 -20.24 1.40
N ASP A 147 0.34 -21.12 0.40
CA ASP A 147 -0.56 -21.01 -0.76
C ASP A 147 -2.02 -21.23 -0.39
N THR A 148 -2.29 -21.96 0.71
CA THR A 148 -3.64 -22.29 1.16
C THR A 148 -4.20 -21.31 2.19
N GLY A 149 -3.37 -20.45 2.80
CA GLY A 149 -3.81 -19.55 3.86
C GLY A 149 -2.69 -18.86 4.63
N ILE A 150 -3.07 -18.24 5.75
CA ILE A 150 -2.18 -17.48 6.62
C ILE A 150 -2.08 -18.16 7.98
N THR A 151 -0.95 -17.97 8.66
CA THR A 151 -0.79 -18.38 10.05
C THR A 151 -0.44 -17.17 10.90
N LEU A 152 -1.19 -16.97 11.99
CA LEU A 152 -1.03 -15.83 12.89
C LEU A 152 -1.03 -16.27 14.36
N ILE A 153 -0.47 -15.42 15.22
CA ILE A 153 -0.57 -15.54 16.67
C ILE A 153 -1.58 -14.49 17.15
N PRO A 154 -2.80 -14.89 17.59
CA PRO A 154 -3.82 -13.96 18.04
C PRO A 154 -3.37 -13.18 19.28
N GLU A 155 -3.74 -11.91 19.36
CA GLU A 155 -3.59 -11.10 20.56
C GLU A 155 -4.94 -11.03 21.28
N LEU A 156 -5.02 -11.66 22.46
CA LEU A 156 -6.26 -11.71 23.21
C LEU A 156 -6.50 -10.38 23.93
N PRO A 157 -7.72 -9.81 23.88
CA PRO A 157 -8.04 -8.59 24.58
C PRO A 157 -7.92 -8.82 26.09
N VAL A 158 -7.00 -8.09 26.72
CA VAL A 158 -6.83 -8.06 28.17
C VAL A 158 -7.46 -6.79 28.74
N LYS A 159 -7.80 -6.78 30.03
CA LYS A 159 -8.29 -5.57 30.71
C LYS A 159 -7.29 -4.41 30.51
N LYS A 160 -7.81 -3.20 30.31
CA LYS A 160 -7.02 -1.96 30.12
C LYS A 160 -5.92 -1.87 31.19
N GLY A 161 -4.65 -1.83 30.77
CA GLY A 161 -3.47 -1.77 31.65
C GLY A 161 -2.74 -3.10 31.91
N MET A 162 -3.22 -4.23 31.36
CA MET A 162 -2.51 -5.51 31.39
C MET A 162 -1.72 -5.72 30.11
N LYS A 163 -0.59 -6.45 30.20
CA LYS A 163 0.18 -6.85 29.00
C LYS A 163 -0.68 -7.75 28.12
N PRO A 164 -0.71 -7.52 26.80
CA PRO A 164 -1.47 -8.37 25.89
C PRO A 164 -1.03 -9.82 25.98
N LYS A 165 -2.02 -10.72 26.02
CA LYS A 165 -1.76 -12.16 26.13
C LYS A 165 -1.83 -12.77 24.74
N GLN A 166 -0.73 -13.39 24.31
CA GLN A 166 -0.69 -14.14 23.06
C GLN A 166 -1.52 -15.42 23.19
N GLY A 167 -2.36 -15.68 22.18
CA GLY A 167 -3.11 -16.92 22.03
C GLY A 167 -2.28 -18.03 21.40
N ALA A 168 -2.92 -19.17 21.16
CA ALA A 168 -2.31 -20.26 20.38
C ALA A 168 -2.23 -19.87 18.90
N GLN A 169 -1.12 -20.27 18.25
CA GLN A 169 -0.94 -20.10 16.81
C GLN A 169 -2.11 -20.72 16.05
N THR A 170 -2.73 -19.93 15.17
CA THR A 170 -3.92 -20.31 14.42
C THR A 170 -3.66 -20.13 12.93
N THR A 171 -4.03 -21.14 12.14
CA THR A 171 -3.97 -21.11 10.67
C THR A 171 -5.36 -20.86 10.09
N LEU A 172 -5.48 -19.86 9.22
CA LEU A 172 -6.71 -19.44 8.57
C LEU A 172 -6.59 -19.62 7.05
N PRO A 173 -7.41 -20.49 6.42
CA PRO A 173 -7.46 -20.60 4.97
C PRO A 173 -7.95 -19.32 4.31
N PHE A 174 -7.47 -18.99 3.09
CA PHE A 174 -7.94 -17.80 2.37
C PHE A 174 -9.45 -17.80 2.13
N GLY A 175 -10.06 -18.98 1.93
CA GLY A 175 -11.51 -19.11 1.77
C GLY A 175 -12.32 -18.69 2.99
N ASN A 176 -11.70 -18.66 4.18
CA ASN A 176 -12.36 -18.25 5.43
C ASN A 176 -12.11 -16.78 5.76
N ILE A 177 -11.31 -16.07 4.94
CA ILE A 177 -10.97 -14.66 5.17
C ILE A 177 -11.88 -13.79 4.30
N ARG A 178 -12.68 -12.96 4.95
CA ARG A 178 -13.52 -11.96 4.27
C ARG A 178 -12.73 -10.70 3.92
N LYS A 179 -11.88 -10.23 4.83
CA LYS A 179 -11.08 -9.01 4.67
C LYS A 179 -9.90 -9.01 5.65
N GLY A 180 -8.74 -8.54 5.22
CA GLY A 180 -7.60 -8.26 6.10
C GLY A 180 -7.22 -6.79 6.10
N ARG A 181 -6.65 -6.29 7.20
CA ARG A 181 -6.00 -4.98 7.31
C ARG A 181 -4.74 -5.09 8.16
N VAL A 182 -3.76 -4.25 7.86
CA VAL A 182 -2.57 -4.08 8.70
C VAL A 182 -2.90 -3.09 9.80
N GLU A 183 -2.55 -3.44 11.04
CA GLU A 183 -2.68 -2.55 12.19
C GLU A 183 -1.32 -1.88 12.47
N VAL A 184 -1.36 -0.58 12.76
CA VAL A 184 -0.15 0.20 13.05
C VAL A 184 0.19 0.05 14.53
N GLU A 185 1.34 -0.53 14.81
CA GLU A 185 1.90 -0.60 16.14
C GLU A 185 2.75 0.65 16.39
N PHE A 186 2.29 1.52 17.29
CA PHE A 186 3.11 2.63 17.77
C PHE A 186 4.03 2.11 18.86
N ALA A 187 5.28 1.80 18.52
CA ALA A 187 6.31 1.64 19.53
C ALA A 187 6.48 2.99 20.26
N HIS A 188 6.34 2.99 21.59
CA HIS A 188 6.69 4.16 22.38
C HIS A 188 8.20 4.34 22.33
N ILE A 189 8.64 5.57 22.07
CA ILE A 189 10.05 5.95 21.90
C ILE A 189 10.92 5.58 23.12
N ASP A 190 10.31 5.33 24.27
CA ASP A 190 10.96 4.97 25.52
C ASP A 190 11.62 3.57 25.51
N ASP A 191 11.32 2.72 24.52
CA ASP A 191 11.90 1.37 24.37
C ASP A 191 13.15 1.32 23.47
N VAL A 192 13.64 2.47 22.98
CA VAL A 192 14.93 2.55 22.27
C VAL A 192 16.00 2.82 23.33
N PRO A 193 16.91 1.87 23.62
CA PRO A 193 18.10 2.20 24.40
C PRO A 193 18.83 3.30 23.64
N LEU A 194 18.89 4.50 24.22
CA LEU A 194 19.82 5.52 23.80
C LEU A 194 21.21 5.00 24.17
N ASP A 195 21.78 4.15 23.32
CA ASP A 195 23.17 3.74 23.44
C ASP A 195 24.01 5.00 23.21
N GLY A 196 24.40 5.60 24.34
CA GLY A 196 25.37 6.66 24.38
C GLY A 196 26.74 6.12 23.97
N ASN A 197 27.36 6.78 23.00
CA ASN A 197 28.70 7.36 23.09
C ASN A 197 29.27 7.59 21.69
N ALA A 198 29.55 8.85 21.36
CA ALA A 198 30.74 9.26 20.63
C ALA A 198 30.86 10.79 20.70
N ASP A 199 31.28 11.30 21.86
CA ASP A 199 32.01 12.57 21.93
C ASP A 199 33.10 12.38 23.00
N SER A 200 34.19 11.75 22.56
CA SER A 200 35.48 11.88 23.21
C SER A 200 36.33 12.76 22.31
N ASP A 201 36.14 14.07 22.43
CA ASP A 201 37.13 15.04 21.96
C ASP A 201 38.36 14.90 22.86
N GLU A 202 39.35 14.14 22.41
CA GLU A 202 40.70 14.17 22.98
C GLU A 202 41.32 15.55 22.68
N GLU A 203 41.35 16.36 23.73
CA GLU A 203 42.06 17.61 23.85
C GLU A 203 43.55 17.40 23.52
N THR A 204 43.98 17.86 22.34
CA THR A 204 45.39 18.01 21.99
C THR A 204 45.98 19.12 22.87
N THR A 205 46.70 18.73 23.92
CA THR A 205 47.64 19.62 24.62
C THR A 205 49.05 19.36 24.10
N ALA A 206 49.64 20.39 23.50
CA ALA A 206 51.06 20.46 23.21
C ALA A 206 51.85 20.77 24.50
N GLU A 207 52.95 20.03 24.78
CA GLU A 207 54.14 20.57 25.47
C GLU A 207 55.38 19.69 25.23
N GLU A 208 56.54 20.32 25.42
CA GLU A 208 57.89 20.11 24.87
C GLU A 208 58.63 18.81 25.23
N ALA A 209 59.53 18.39 24.32
CA ALA A 209 60.95 18.11 24.58
C ALA A 209 61.77 18.15 23.29
#